data_AF-A0A5Y3V4I8-F1
#
_entry.id   AF-A0A5Y3V4I8-F1
#
_cell.length_a   1.000
_cell.length_b   1.000
_cell.length_c   1.000
_cell.angle_alpha   90.00
_cell.angle_beta   90.00
_cell.angle_gamma   90.00
#
_symmetry.space_group_name_H-M   'P 1'
#
loop_
_entity.id
_entity.type
_entity.pdbx_description
1 polymer ?
#
loop_
_entity_poly.entity_id
_entity_poly.type
_entity_poly.pdbx_seq_one_letter_code
_entity_poly.pdbx_strand_id
1 'polypeptide(L)' 'MRLEILFDREAKIPVKTMDALYHQVEKRLSPLYPRLTLRIAKGSSSAVQVSGAKTDEERESVMSILREIWEDDSWLPE' A
#
# COMPACT_ATOMS: atom_id res chain seq x y z
N MET A 1 10.48 3.11 8.09
CA MET A 1 9.51 2.02 7.83
C MET A 1 9.34 1.90 6.33
N ARG A 2 9.14 0.69 5.81
CA ARG A 2 8.93 0.43 4.39
C ARG A 2 7.68 -0.41 4.23
N LEU A 3 6.80 0.00 3.32
CA LEU A 3 5.62 -0.73 2.91
C LEU A 3 5.78 -1.09 1.43
N GLU A 4 5.82 -2.38 1.15
CA GLU A 4 5.92 -2.93 -0.20
C GLU A 4 4.61 -3.67 -0.53
N ILE A 5 3.98 -3.26 -1.62
CA ILE A 5 2.79 -3.91 -2.18
C ILE A 5 3.20 -4.47 -3.53
N LEU A 6 3.30 -5.78 -3.58
CA LEU A 6 3.56 -6.53 -4.79
C LEU A 6 2.23 -7.02 -5.33
N PHE A 7 2.01 -6.77 -6.61
CA PHE A 7 0.94 -7.38 -7.36
C PHE A 7 1.49 -8.51 -8.20
N ASP A 8 0.74 -9.59 -8.27
CA ASP A 8 1.05 -10.66 -9.20
C ASP A 8 1.16 -10.12 -10.64
N ARG A 9 2.23 -10.50 -11.34
CA ARG A 9 2.48 -10.05 -12.71
C ARG A 9 1.46 -10.57 -13.72
N GLU A 10 0.82 -11.71 -13.43
CA GLU A 10 -0.27 -12.28 -14.23
C GLU A 10 -1.58 -11.54 -13.97
N ALA A 11 -1.72 -10.88 -12.80
CA ALA A 11 -2.82 -9.98 -12.55
C ALA A 11 -2.75 -8.78 -13.52
N LYS A 12 -3.78 -8.67 -14.36
CA LYS A 12 -3.94 -7.57 -15.33
C LYS A 12 -4.40 -6.27 -14.64
N ILE A 13 -3.67 -5.85 -13.61
CA ILE A 13 -3.94 -4.58 -12.94
C ILE A 13 -3.42 -3.44 -13.81
N PRO A 14 -4.30 -2.49 -14.17
CA PRO A 14 -3.90 -1.29 -14.91
C PRO A 14 -2.89 -0.46 -14.11
N VAL A 15 -1.95 0.17 -14.82
CA VAL A 15 -0.98 1.09 -14.19
C VAL A 15 -1.70 2.23 -13.47
N LYS A 16 -2.82 2.73 -14.05
CA LYS A 16 -3.68 3.75 -13.41
C LYS A 16 -4.16 3.34 -12.01
N THR A 17 -4.49 2.07 -11.83
CA THR A 17 -4.96 1.55 -10.54
C THR A 17 -3.81 1.44 -9.54
N MET A 18 -2.63 0.99 -9.99
CA MET A 18 -1.44 0.95 -9.13
C MET A 18 -1.01 2.35 -8.67
N ASP A 19 -1.09 3.33 -9.56
CA ASP A 19 -0.74 4.73 -9.29
C ASP A 19 -1.76 5.40 -8.36
N ALA A 20 -3.06 5.18 -8.59
CA ALA A 20 -4.13 5.66 -7.71
C ALA A 20 -4.00 5.08 -6.29
N LEU A 21 -3.71 3.77 -6.18
CA LEU A 21 -3.44 3.14 -4.89
C LEU A 21 -2.22 3.76 -4.21
N TYR A 22 -1.15 4.01 -4.96
CA TYR A 22 0.05 4.65 -4.43
C TYR A 22 -0.28 5.99 -3.80
N HIS A 23 -0.96 6.85 -4.55
CA HIS A 23 -1.36 8.18 -4.07
C HIS A 23 -2.30 8.12 -2.87
N GLN A 24 -3.25 7.19 -2.84
CA GLN A 24 -4.19 7.06 -1.73
C GLN A 24 -3.48 6.59 -0.44
N VAL A 25 -2.61 5.58 -0.56
CA VAL A 25 -1.82 5.06 0.56
C VAL A 25 -0.82 6.11 1.04
N GLU A 26 -0.14 6.79 0.14
CA GLU A 26 0.78 7.89 0.48
C GLU A 26 0.04 9.02 1.19
N LYS A 27 -1.12 9.45 0.68
CA LYS A 27 -1.91 10.54 1.27
C LYS A 27 -2.37 10.24 2.70
N ARG A 28 -2.71 8.98 3.00
CA ARG A 28 -3.15 8.53 4.33
C ARG A 28 -1.98 8.27 5.27
N LEU A 29 -0.90 7.63 4.79
CA LEU A 29 0.22 7.21 5.64
C LEU A 29 1.33 8.26 5.78
N SER A 30 1.55 9.13 4.80
CA SER A 30 2.57 10.19 4.86
C SER A 30 2.42 11.13 6.09
N PRO A 31 1.22 11.60 6.48
CA PRO A 31 1.08 12.43 7.69
C PRO A 31 1.35 11.67 9.00
N LEU A 32 1.10 10.36 9.05
CA LEU A 32 1.35 9.53 10.23
C LEU A 32 2.81 9.06 10.30
N TYR A 33 3.38 8.76 9.13
CA TYR A 33 4.71 8.17 8.97
C TYR A 33 5.47 8.88 7.85
N PRO A 34 5.97 10.10 8.07
CA PRO A 34 6.69 10.87 7.04
C PRO A 34 8.02 10.23 6.59
N ARG A 35 8.49 9.22 7.33
CA ARG A 35 9.67 8.39 6.99
C ARG A 35 9.30 7.01 6.44
N LEU A 36 8.04 6.81 6.05
CA LEU A 36 7.57 5.63 5.33
C LEU A 36 8.06 5.69 3.89
N THR A 37 8.66 4.61 3.41
CA THR A 37 8.86 4.38 1.99
C THR A 37 7.77 3.45 1.48
N LEU A 38 6.88 3.96 0.62
CA LEU A 38 5.90 3.15 -0.09
C LEU A 38 6.48 2.68 -1.42
N ARG A 39 6.30 1.40 -1.74
CA ARG A 39 6.63 0.83 -3.05
C ARG A 39 5.46 -0.04 -3.52
N ILE A 40 4.96 0.26 -4.71
CA ILE A 40 3.96 -0.56 -5.39
C ILE A 40 4.56 -1.06 -6.69
N ALA A 41 4.65 -2.37 -6.86
CA ALA A 41 5.31 -2.97 -8.02
C ALA A 41 4.66 -4.30 -8.41
N LYS A 42 4.97 -4.79 -9.61
CA LYS A 42 4.61 -6.15 -10.01
C LYS A 42 5.70 -7.12 -9.58
N GLY A 43 5.31 -8.22 -8.95
CA GLY A 43 6.16 -9.31 -8.50
C GLY A 43 5.67 -10.65 -9.03
N SER A 44 6.29 -11.73 -8.57
CA SER A 44 5.89 -13.09 -8.93
C SER A 44 4.58 -13.53 -8.28
N SER A 45 4.12 -12.83 -7.25
CA SER A 45 2.87 -13.10 -6.52
C SER A 45 2.39 -11.83 -5.83
N SER A 46 1.09 -11.75 -5.56
CA SER A 46 0.51 -10.66 -4.78
C SER A 46 0.90 -10.79 -3.31
N ALA A 47 1.56 -9.78 -2.75
CA ALA A 47 2.00 -9.77 -1.36
C ALA A 47 2.09 -8.35 -0.80
N VAL A 48 1.76 -8.18 0.48
CA VAL A 48 1.95 -6.93 1.21
C VAL A 48 2.99 -7.17 2.31
N GLN A 49 4.04 -6.36 2.32
CA GLN A 49 5.12 -6.45 3.30
C GLN A 49 5.35 -5.11 3.99
N VAL A 50 5.24 -5.12 5.31
CA VAL A 50 5.65 -3.99 6.16
C VAL A 50 6.96 -4.37 6.85
N SER A 51 8.00 -3.57 6.66
CA SER A 51 9.35 -3.77 7.19
C SER A 51 9.86 -2.53 7.90
N GLY A 52 10.66 -2.70 8.96
CA GLY A 52 11.23 -1.58 9.71
C GLY A 52 10.20 -0.71 10.45
N ALA A 53 9.07 -1.31 10.83
CA ALA A 53 8.21 -0.81 11.91
C ALA A 53 8.94 -1.06 13.24
N LYS A 54 8.90 -0.09 14.17
CA LYS A 54 9.63 -0.22 15.45
C LYS A 54 8.82 -1.01 16.48
N THR A 55 7.50 -0.92 16.41
CA THR A 55 6.57 -1.65 17.27
C THR A 55 5.55 -2.42 16.43
N ASP A 56 4.94 -3.43 17.05
CA ASP A 56 3.85 -4.18 16.43
C ASP A 56 2.62 -3.29 16.20
N GLU A 57 2.36 -2.33 17.10
CA GLU A 57 1.30 -1.33 16.96
C GLU A 57 1.45 -0.47 15.69
N GLU A 58 2.67 -0.04 15.33
CA GLU A 58 2.89 0.69 14.08
C GLU A 58 2.57 -0.19 12.86
N ARG A 59 2.98 -1.46 12.90
CA ARG A 59 2.70 -2.42 11.84
C ARG A 59 1.20 -2.65 11.70
N GLU A 60 0.51 -2.87 12.82
CA GLU A 60 -0.94 -3.10 12.86
C GLU A 60 -1.70 -1.87 12.36
N SER A 61 -1.30 -0.67 12.78
CA SER A 61 -1.90 0.59 12.32
C SER A 61 -1.78 0.77 10.80
N VAL A 62 -0.60 0.53 10.23
CA VAL A 62 -0.39 0.60 8.78
C VAL A 62 -1.24 -0.44 8.06
N MET A 63 -1.29 -1.68 8.57
CA MET A 63 -2.10 -2.75 7.98
C MET A 63 -3.60 -2.44 8.05
N SER A 64 -4.07 -1.82 9.14
CA SER A 64 -5.47 -1.39 9.29
C SER A 64 -5.82 -0.32 8.28
N ILE A 65 -5.00 0.74 8.16
CA ILE A 65 -5.22 1.82 7.20
C ILE A 65 -5.21 1.29 5.76
N LEU A 66 -4.29 0.37 5.45
CA LEU A 66 -4.23 -0.26 4.14
C LEU A 66 -5.52 -1.04 3.83
N ARG A 67 -6.05 -1.76 4.83
CA ARG A 67 -7.31 -2.49 4.70
C ARG A 67 -8.48 -1.55 4.48
N GLU A 68 -8.57 -0.47 5.25
CA GLU A 68 -9.61 0.56 5.08
C GLU A 68 -9.56 1.17 3.68
N ILE A 69 -8.36 1.47 3.16
CA ILE A 69 -8.20 1.94 1.78
C ILE A 69 -8.71 0.88 0.80
N TRP A 70 -8.43 -0.40 1.02
CA TRP A 70 -8.88 -1.47 0.13
C TRP A 70 -10.39 -1.67 0.13
N GLU A 71 -11.05 -1.43 1.26
CA GLU A 71 -12.51 -1.47 1.40
C GLU A 71 -13.18 -0.20 0.85
N ASP A 72 -12.45 0.92 0.83
CA ASP A 72 -12.88 2.19 0.24
C ASP A 72 -12.62 2.17 -1.27
N ASP A 73 -13.54 1.65 -2.08
CA ASP A 73 -13.45 1.63 -3.55
C ASP A 73 -13.31 3.05 -4.19
N SER A 74 -13.42 4.11 -3.40
CA SER A 74 -13.35 5.52 -3.80
C SER A 74 -12.07 5.94 -4.54
N TRP A 75 -10.97 5.18 -4.45
CA TRP A 75 -9.71 5.46 -5.16
C TRP A 75 -9.58 4.69 -6.48
N LEU A 76 -10.48 3.76 -6.78
CA LEU A 76 -10.43 3.03 -8.04
C LEU A 76 -10.73 3.99 -9.20
N PRO A 77 -9.84 4.07 -10.21
CA PRO A 77 -10.09 4.92 -11.37
C PRO A 77 -11.22 4.32 -12.23
N GLU A 78 -12.20 5.16 -12.61
CA GLU A 78 -13.30 4.82 -13.54
C GLU A 78 -12.82 4.15 -14.85
#